data_AF-A0A929CQ32-F1
#
_entry.id   AF-A0A929CQ32-F1
#
_cell.length_a   1.000
_cell.length_b   1.000
_cell.length_c   1.000
_cell.angle_alpha   90.00
_cell.angle_beta   90.00
_cell.angle_gamma   90.00
#
_symmetry.space_group_name_H-M   'P 1'
#
loop_
_entity.id
_entity.type
_entity.pdbx_description
1 polymer ?
#
loop_
_entity_poly.entity_id
_entity_poly.type
_entity_poly.pdbx_seq_one_letter_code
_entity_poly.pdbx_strand_id
1 'polypeptide(L)' 'EVIAVNTMNYNGKARSRFSKSGYITGKTSSFKKAIITLSEGETIDFYSNI' A
#
# COMPACT_ATOMS: atom_id res chain seq x y z
N GLU A 1 -21.92 -2.48 5.60
CA GLU A 1 -22.06 -3.02 4.25
C GLU A 1 -21.12 -2.30 3.27
N VAL A 2 -20.46 -3.06 2.41
CA VAL A 2 -19.48 -2.52 1.44
C VAL A 2 -20.18 -2.35 0.10
N ILE A 3 -20.20 -1.12 -0.41
CA ILE A 3 -20.83 -0.79 -1.70
C ILE A 3 -19.90 -1.12 -2.85
N ALA A 4 -18.62 -0.77 -2.74
CA ALA A 4 -17.66 -0.96 -3.81
C ALA A 4 -16.23 -1.16 -3.30
N VAL A 5 -15.45 -1.90 -4.09
CA VAL A 5 -14.02 -2.11 -3.84
C VAL A 5 -13.25 -1.79 -5.11
N ASN A 6 -12.39 -0.78 -5.05
CA ASN A 6 -11.45 -0.44 -6.12
C ASN A 6 -10.04 -0.88 -5.71
N THR A 7 -9.42 -1.75 -6.50
CA THR A 7 -8.07 -2.26 -6.20
C THR A 7 -7.04 -1.75 -7.18
N MET A 8 -5.81 -1.60 -6.72
CA MET A 8 -4.66 -1.23 -7.53
C MET A 8 -3.42 -2.03 -7.10
N ASN A 9 -2.70 -2.56 -8.07
CA ASN A 9 -1.43 -3.23 -7.84
C ASN A 9 -0.31 -2.20 -7.84
N TYR A 10 0.39 -2.05 -6.71
CA TYR A 10 1.54 -1.18 -6.60
C TYR A 10 2.83 -1.99 -6.69
N ASN A 11 3.60 -1.73 -7.74
CA ASN A 11 4.91 -2.31 -7.89
C ASN A 11 5.89 -1.69 -6.89
N GLY A 12 6.70 -2.52 -6.25
CA GLY A 12 7.78 -2.03 -5.40
C GLY A 12 8.72 -1.06 -6.12
N LYS A 13 9.33 -0.12 -5.40
CA LYS A 13 10.27 0.81 -6.00
C LYS A 13 11.65 0.16 -6.11
N ALA A 14 12.29 0.32 -7.28
CA ALA A 14 13.69 -0.06 -7.43
C ALA A 14 14.54 0.83 -6.50
N ARG A 15 15.46 0.20 -5.78
CA ARG A 15 16.39 0.86 -4.86
C ARG A 15 17.77 0.29 -5.10
N SER A 16 18.74 1.18 -5.15
CA SER A 16 20.15 0.82 -5.21
C SER A 16 20.91 1.56 -4.13
N ARG A 17 21.87 0.90 -3.50
CA ARG A 17 22.80 1.54 -2.55
C ARG A 17 24.22 1.05 -2.77
N PHE A 18 25.17 1.93 -2.52
CA PHE A 18 26.58 1.56 -2.43
C PHE A 18 26.87 1.09 -1.00
N SER A 19 27.40 -0.12 -0.87
CA SER A 19 27.93 -0.66 0.38
C SER A 19 29.44 -0.83 0.26
N LYS A 20 30.15 -1.03 1.37
CA LYS A 20 31.60 -1.31 1.36
C LYS A 20 31.97 -2.53 0.48
N SER A 21 31.04 -3.46 0.30
CA SER A 21 31.22 -4.69 -0.47
C SER A 21 30.85 -4.53 -1.95
N GLY A 22 30.33 -3.37 -2.37
CA GLY A 22 29.97 -3.09 -3.76
C GLY A 22 28.60 -2.43 -3.94
N TYR A 23 28.10 -2.45 -5.17
CA TYR A 23 26.80 -1.89 -5.54
C TYR A 23 25.69 -2.93 -5.35
N ILE A 24 24.74 -2.63 -4.46
CA ILE A 24 23.61 -3.52 -4.16
C ILE A 24 22.35 -2.94 -4.78
N THR A 25 21.72 -3.69 -5.68
CA THR A 25 20.41 -3.37 -6.28
C THR A 25 19.32 -4.28 -5.73
N GLY A 26 18.15 -3.72 -5.50
CA GLY A 26 16.97 -4.47 -5.09
C GLY A 26 15.68 -3.69 -5.35
N LYS A 27 14.57 -4.24 -4.92
CA LYS A 27 13.24 -3.62 -5.02
C LYS A 27 12.54 -3.76 -3.68
N THR A 28 11.73 -2.79 -3.29
CA THR A 28 10.80 -2.98 -2.16
C THR A 28 9.76 -4.04 -2.53
N SER A 29 9.06 -4.61 -1.54
CA SER A 29 7.94 -5.49 -1.82
C SER A 29 6.86 -4.77 -2.64
N SER A 30 6.27 -5.48 -3.60
CA SER A 30 5.04 -5.04 -4.24
C SER A 30 3.87 -5.27 -3.27
N PHE A 31 2.89 -4.38 -3.29
CA PHE A 31 1.68 -4.52 -2.48
C PHE A 31 0.45 -4.18 -3.32
N LYS A 32 -0.70 -4.70 -2.91
CA LYS A 32 -1.99 -4.34 -3.49
C LYS A 32 -2.68 -3.37 -2.55
N LYS A 33 -3.14 -2.23 -3.06
CA LYS A 33 -3.95 -1.26 -2.31
C LYS A 33 -5.41 -1.43 -2.72
N ALA A 34 -6.31 -1.31 -1.75
CA ALA A 34 -7.75 -1.25 -1.98
C ALA A 34 -8.31 0.05 -1.42
N ILE A 35 -9.19 0.68 -2.17
CA ILE A 35 -10.04 1.79 -1.75
C ILE A 35 -11.46 1.22 -1.64
N ILE A 36 -12.08 1.38 -0.48
CA ILE A 36 -13.34 0.73 -0.15
C ILE A 36 -14.38 1.81 0.10
N THR A 37 -15.50 1.73 -0.60
CA THR A 37 -16.66 2.61 -0.41
C THR A 37 -17.67 1.90 0.49
N LEU A 38 -17.98 2.52 1.61
CA LEU A 38 -18.97 2.04 2.57
C LEU A 38 -20.33 2.68 2.33
N SER A 39 -21.36 2.06 2.88
CA SER A 39 -22.70 2.65 2.94
C SER A 39 -22.73 3.91 3.79
N GLU A 40 -23.64 4.82 3.46
CA GLU A 40 -23.79 6.08 4.18
C GLU A 40 -24.07 5.83 5.66
N GLY A 41 -23.33 6.54 6.53
CA GLY A 41 -23.44 6.40 7.98
C GLY A 41 -22.54 5.33 8.62
N GLU A 42 -21.84 4.52 7.82
CA GLU A 42 -20.86 3.57 8.35
C GLU A 42 -19.45 4.14 8.35
N THR A 43 -18.77 3.98 9.48
CA THR A 43 -17.40 4.43 9.68
C THR A 43 -16.52 3.27 10.15
N ILE A 44 -15.22 3.34 9.84
CA ILE A 44 -14.25 2.35 10.27
C ILE A 44 -13.57 2.87 11.53
N ASP A 45 -13.84 2.23 12.65
CA ASP A 45 -13.39 2.69 13.98
C ASP A 45 -11.86 2.62 14.17
N PHE A 46 -11.15 1.92 13.28
CA PHE A 46 -9.69 1.84 13.28
C PHE A 46 -8.99 3.17 12.93
N TYR A 47 -9.69 4.08 12.25
CA TYR A 47 -9.14 5.37 11.85
C TYR A 47 -9.63 6.54 12.70
N SER A 48 -10.39 6.28 13.77
CA SER A 48 -10.97 7.32 14.64
C SER A 48 -9.94 8.15 15.42
N ASN A 49 -8.68 7.72 15.50
CA ASN A 49 -7.58 8.37 16.23
C ASN A 49 -6.41 8.83 15.33
N ILE A 50 -6.66 9.09 14.04
CA ILE A 50 -5.72 9.79 13.15
C ILE A 50 -6.06 11.28 13.10
#